data_AF-A0A2I7SFR2-F1
#
_entry.id   AF-A0A2I7SFR2-F1
#
_cell.length_a   1.000
_cell.length_b   1.000
_cell.length_c   1.000
_cell.angle_alpha   90.00
_cell.angle_beta   90.00
_cell.angle_gamma   90.00
#
_symmetry.space_group_name_H-M   'P 1'
#
loop_
_entity.id
_entity.type
_entity.pdbx_description
1 polymer ?
#
loop_
_entity_poly.entity_id
_entity_poly.type
_entity_poly.pdbx_seq_one_letter_code
_entity_poly.pdbx_strand_id
1 'polypeptide(L)'
;MASLQTFQKPTIETTVSTSENWVEFFNDIKGTSYENLNNLSKDQIKRELAAGVGLKMEPILERHRKAVVDLELERKDKYKTMSEVILLEKFHAALSSDDLEEAIAIQNSIFEKIKGGTVSPLFLRKMEVPQQEKYANLLNKNMSFLYMIDKRQALNVYNALLELEKLVPQDAHVRYNITAFKIILWRHKWQDIDDNQIKNDINALKNYDIDHALISRMLVNYNIVKAEDYMRKRDYDNKDKAVGFIDKHYSEFTLFDYDYLSLAQFFTYYANLDYAVKLLENKVKSIDVDEDLLYYYLNLTLVNKELTQDTDYRSILLNAYNMNHKRFCELFNAVEDGGVTFQLLDDTYLRATYCESCND
;
A
#
# COMPACT_ATOMS: atom_id res chain seq x y z
N MET A 1 -18.63 -20.44 -9.13
CA MET A 1 -17.30 -21.04 -9.37
C MET A 1 -17.26 -21.96 -10.60
N ALA A 2 -18.25 -22.84 -10.84
CA ALA A 2 -18.22 -23.79 -11.97
C ALA A 2 -18.06 -23.17 -13.37
N SER A 3 -18.58 -21.96 -13.62
CA SER A 3 -18.45 -21.23 -14.89
C SER A 3 -17.11 -20.53 -15.10
N LEU A 4 -16.34 -20.26 -14.04
CA LEU A 4 -15.00 -19.65 -14.12
C LEU A 4 -13.94 -20.72 -14.37
N GLN A 5 -14.15 -21.90 -13.78
CA GLN A 5 -13.28 -23.07 -13.94
C GLN A 5 -13.08 -23.49 -15.40
N THR A 6 -14.08 -23.28 -16.26
CA THR A 6 -14.01 -23.63 -17.68
C THR A 6 -13.01 -22.79 -18.48
N PHE A 7 -12.55 -21.65 -17.94
CA PHE A 7 -11.63 -20.72 -18.62
C PHE A 7 -10.20 -20.72 -18.04
N GLN A 8 -9.94 -21.48 -16.96
CA GLN A 8 -8.67 -21.47 -16.24
C GLN A 8 -8.04 -22.87 -16.15
N LYS A 9 -6.73 -22.92 -16.45
CA LYS A 9 -5.81 -24.01 -16.11
C LYS A 9 -4.56 -23.34 -15.52
N PRO A 10 -4.05 -23.74 -14.34
CA PRO A 10 -4.47 -24.87 -13.50
C PRO A 10 -5.80 -24.66 -12.76
N THR A 11 -6.25 -25.71 -12.05
CA THR A 11 -7.48 -25.73 -11.25
C THR A 11 -7.46 -24.63 -10.19
N ILE A 12 -8.54 -23.87 -10.03
CA ILE A 12 -8.68 -22.90 -8.93
C ILE A 12 -8.53 -23.64 -7.59
N GLU A 13 -7.48 -23.30 -6.84
CA GLU A 13 -7.35 -23.73 -5.46
C GLU A 13 -8.32 -22.91 -4.61
N THR A 14 -9.21 -23.58 -3.88
CA THR A 14 -10.20 -22.92 -3.04
C THR A 14 -9.93 -23.27 -1.59
N THR A 15 -9.57 -22.27 -0.80
CA THR A 15 -9.55 -22.37 0.67
C THR A 15 -10.86 -21.80 1.19
N VAL A 16 -11.50 -22.55 2.10
CA VAL A 16 -12.71 -22.08 2.80
C VAL A 16 -12.39 -22.07 4.28
N SER A 17 -12.43 -20.89 4.88
CA SER A 17 -12.36 -20.70 6.32
C SER A 17 -13.67 -20.07 6.80
N THR A 18 -14.00 -20.32 8.06
CA THR A 18 -15.17 -19.74 8.72
C THR A 18 -14.73 -19.11 10.02
N SER A 19 -15.12 -17.86 10.24
CA SER A 19 -14.88 -17.14 11.48
C SER A 19 -16.12 -16.37 11.90
N GLU A 20 -16.21 -16.09 13.19
CA GLU A 20 -17.28 -15.27 13.75
C GLU A 20 -16.99 -13.79 13.48
N ASN A 21 -17.97 -13.07 12.91
CA ASN A 21 -17.82 -11.68 12.51
C ASN A 21 -18.15 -10.71 13.65
N TRP A 22 -17.36 -10.80 14.72
CA TRP A 22 -17.58 -9.99 15.92
C TRP A 22 -17.36 -8.50 15.70
N VAL A 23 -16.45 -8.12 14.78
CA VAL A 23 -16.13 -6.72 14.47
C VAL A 23 -17.37 -5.98 13.98
N GLU A 24 -18.05 -6.53 12.98
CA GLU A 24 -19.29 -5.91 12.48
C GLU A 24 -20.45 -6.04 13.45
N PHE A 25 -20.50 -7.13 14.22
CA PHE A 25 -21.50 -7.27 15.27
C PHE A 25 -21.48 -6.11 16.24
N PHE A 26 -20.31 -5.75 16.78
CA PHE A 26 -20.18 -4.64 17.72
C PHE A 26 -20.46 -3.27 17.08
N ASN A 27 -20.04 -3.09 15.82
CA ASN A 27 -20.35 -1.86 15.07
C ASN A 27 -21.86 -1.69 14.82
N ASP A 28 -22.56 -2.78 14.50
CA ASP A 28 -23.97 -2.76 14.10
C ASP A 28 -24.96 -2.61 15.26
N ILE A 29 -24.57 -2.98 16.48
CA ILE A 29 -25.42 -2.80 17.67
C ILE A 29 -25.30 -1.39 18.28
N LYS A 30 -24.33 -0.58 17.83
CA LYS A 30 -24.13 0.80 18.29
C LYS A 30 -25.35 1.67 17.97
N GLY A 31 -25.80 2.45 18.95
CA GLY A 31 -27.03 3.26 18.82
C GLY A 31 -28.32 2.46 18.65
N THR A 32 -28.31 1.14 18.86
CA THR A 32 -29.51 0.29 18.85
C THR A 32 -29.95 -0.07 20.27
N SER A 33 -31.11 -0.71 20.43
CA SER A 33 -31.56 -1.24 21.72
C SER A 33 -30.65 -2.34 22.31
N TYR A 34 -29.71 -2.86 21.52
CA TYR A 34 -28.77 -3.92 21.90
C TYR A 34 -27.37 -3.40 22.23
N GLU A 35 -27.17 -2.08 22.25
CA GLU A 35 -25.87 -1.45 22.52
C GLU A 35 -25.26 -1.89 23.86
N ASN A 36 -26.08 -2.28 24.84
CA ASN A 36 -25.63 -2.82 26.12
C ASN A 36 -24.81 -4.11 25.99
N LEU A 37 -24.96 -4.87 24.90
CA LEU A 37 -24.17 -6.07 24.63
C LEU A 37 -22.69 -5.75 24.41
N ASN A 38 -22.33 -4.51 24.04
CA ASN A 38 -20.93 -4.08 23.93
C ASN A 38 -20.14 -4.24 25.25
N ASN A 39 -20.82 -4.30 26.39
CA ASN A 39 -20.21 -4.41 27.71
C ASN A 39 -19.98 -5.85 28.18
N LEU A 40 -20.41 -6.83 27.39
CA LEU A 40 -20.36 -8.24 27.73
C LEU A 40 -19.19 -8.95 27.02
N SER A 41 -18.67 -10.01 27.63
CA SER A 41 -17.71 -10.90 26.95
C SER A 41 -18.43 -11.71 25.85
N LYS A 42 -17.67 -12.25 24.89
CA LYS A 42 -18.22 -13.07 23.79
C LYS A 42 -19.10 -14.21 24.30
N ASP A 43 -18.69 -14.87 25.38
CA ASP A 43 -19.43 -15.98 25.98
C ASP A 43 -20.72 -15.52 26.66
N GLN A 44 -20.71 -14.33 27.29
CA GLN A 44 -21.92 -13.73 27.83
C GLN A 44 -22.91 -13.39 26.71
N ILE A 45 -22.42 -12.79 25.61
CA ILE A 45 -23.25 -12.47 24.44
C ILE A 45 -23.83 -13.75 23.82
N LYS A 46 -23.00 -14.79 23.62
CA LYS A 46 -23.47 -16.10 23.13
C LYS A 46 -24.59 -16.69 23.98
N ARG A 47 -24.47 -16.59 25.32
CA ARG A 47 -25.53 -17.03 26.25
C ARG A 47 -26.81 -16.20 26.12
N GLU A 48 -26.71 -14.88 26.04
CA GLU A 48 -27.86 -13.99 25.81
C GLU A 48 -28.57 -14.28 24.48
N LEU A 49 -27.79 -14.46 23.41
CA LEU A 49 -28.32 -14.81 22.08
C LEU A 49 -29.07 -16.14 22.12
N ALA A 50 -28.50 -17.17 22.76
CA ALA A 50 -29.12 -18.48 22.95
C ALA A 50 -30.36 -18.44 23.86
N ALA A 51 -30.41 -17.50 24.82
CA ALA A 51 -31.55 -17.31 25.72
C ALA A 51 -32.77 -16.61 25.06
N GLY A 52 -32.71 -16.34 23.75
CA GLY A 52 -33.83 -15.85 22.96
C GLY A 52 -33.68 -14.41 22.44
N VAL A 53 -32.61 -13.70 22.85
CA VAL A 53 -32.28 -12.38 22.28
C VAL A 53 -31.93 -12.51 20.79
N GLY A 54 -31.31 -13.61 20.38
CA GLY A 54 -30.92 -13.86 18.99
C GLY A 54 -32.08 -13.77 17.99
N LEU A 55 -33.26 -14.29 18.35
CA LEU A 55 -34.46 -14.20 17.50
C LEU A 55 -34.90 -12.76 17.24
N LYS A 56 -34.70 -11.86 18.22
CA LYS A 56 -35.05 -10.45 18.09
C LYS A 56 -33.96 -9.65 17.37
N MET A 57 -32.72 -10.12 17.42
CA MET A 57 -31.56 -9.52 16.76
C MET A 57 -31.34 -10.03 15.33
N GLU A 58 -32.16 -10.96 14.84
CA GLU A 58 -32.02 -11.53 13.51
C GLU A 58 -31.86 -10.50 12.38
N PRO A 59 -32.58 -9.35 12.35
CA PRO A 59 -32.37 -8.31 11.34
C PRO A 59 -30.95 -7.71 11.32
N ILE A 60 -30.23 -7.80 12.44
CA ILE A 60 -28.83 -7.38 12.54
C ILE A 60 -27.91 -8.56 12.15
N LEU A 61 -28.13 -9.73 12.77
CA LEU A 61 -27.29 -10.91 12.62
C LEU A 61 -27.28 -11.46 11.19
N GLU A 62 -28.36 -11.28 10.44
CA GLU A 62 -28.42 -11.73 9.05
C GLU A 62 -27.39 -11.05 8.14
N ARG A 63 -27.03 -9.81 8.47
CA ARG A 63 -26.05 -9.01 7.73
C ARG A 63 -24.63 -9.52 7.94
N HIS A 64 -24.39 -10.27 9.03
CA HIS A 64 -23.07 -10.81 9.36
C HIS A 64 -22.77 -12.13 8.65
N ARG A 65 -23.78 -12.78 8.05
CA ARG A 65 -23.63 -14.00 7.26
C ARG A 65 -23.17 -13.68 5.84
N LYS A 66 -21.93 -13.21 5.74
CA LYS A 66 -21.29 -12.82 4.49
C LYS A 66 -20.10 -13.72 4.17
N ALA A 67 -19.80 -13.84 2.87
CA ALA A 67 -18.59 -14.49 2.39
C ALA A 67 -17.65 -13.41 1.84
N VAL A 68 -16.41 -13.40 2.31
CA VAL A 68 -15.32 -12.64 1.67
C VAL A 68 -14.73 -13.55 0.60
N VAL A 69 -14.58 -13.01 -0.62
CA VAL A 69 -14.06 -13.76 -1.76
C VAL A 69 -12.81 -13.04 -2.23
N ASP A 70 -11.66 -13.59 -1.87
CA ASP A 70 -10.37 -13.15 -2.39
C ASP A 70 -10.07 -13.86 -3.70
N LEU A 71 -9.86 -13.07 -4.76
CA LEU A 71 -9.56 -13.57 -6.10
C LEU A 71 -8.15 -13.18 -6.47
N GLU A 72 -7.24 -14.15 -6.44
CA GLU A 72 -5.91 -13.98 -7.03
C GLU A 72 -5.99 -14.18 -8.55
N LEU A 73 -5.68 -13.12 -9.30
CA LEU A 73 -5.66 -13.16 -10.74
C LEU A 73 -4.21 -13.13 -11.24
N GLU A 74 -3.76 -14.24 -11.82
CA GLU A 74 -2.51 -14.24 -12.58
C GLU A 74 -2.79 -13.84 -14.03
N ARG A 75 -2.13 -12.76 -14.49
CA ARG A 75 -2.16 -12.41 -15.91
C ARG A 75 -1.49 -13.53 -16.72
N LYS A 76 -2.23 -14.11 -17.67
CA LYS A 76 -1.65 -15.10 -18.61
C LYS A 76 -0.53 -14.46 -19.42
N ASP A 77 0.70 -14.88 -19.13
CA ASP A 77 1.85 -14.55 -19.94
C ASP A 77 2.13 -15.70 -20.93
N LYS A 78 1.76 -15.49 -22.20
CA LYS A 78 1.97 -16.48 -23.28
C LYS A 78 3.44 -16.81 -23.53
N TYR A 79 4.35 -16.02 -22.96
CA TYR A 79 5.79 -16.15 -23.09
C TYR A 79 6.48 -16.70 -21.83
N LYS A 80 5.72 -16.96 -20.74
CA LYS A 80 6.25 -17.36 -19.43
C LYS A 80 7.27 -18.50 -19.50
N THR A 81 7.01 -19.49 -20.36
CA THR A 81 7.84 -20.69 -20.52
C THR A 81 8.95 -20.56 -21.56
N MET A 82 8.98 -19.48 -22.36
CA MET A 82 10.02 -19.29 -23.37
C MET A 82 11.35 -18.86 -22.73
N SER A 83 12.46 -19.24 -23.35
CA SER A 83 13.79 -18.78 -22.94
C SER A 83 14.00 -17.31 -23.32
N GLU A 84 14.88 -16.63 -22.60
CA GLU A 84 15.23 -15.23 -22.84
C GLU A 84 15.78 -15.00 -24.24
N VAL A 85 16.52 -15.96 -24.81
CA VAL A 85 17.06 -15.87 -26.17
C VAL A 85 15.93 -15.82 -27.20
N ILE A 86 14.95 -16.73 -27.10
CA ILE A 86 13.79 -16.77 -28.00
C ILE A 86 12.96 -15.49 -27.85
N LEU A 87 12.82 -14.97 -26.63
CA LEU A 87 12.10 -13.74 -26.39
C LEU A 87 12.77 -12.53 -27.03
N LEU A 88 14.09 -12.45 -26.99
CA LEU A 88 14.82 -11.37 -27.63
C LEU A 88 14.67 -11.41 -29.16
N GLU A 89 14.78 -12.60 -29.76
CA GLU A 89 14.55 -12.78 -31.20
C GLU A 89 13.14 -12.34 -31.60
N LYS A 90 12.12 -12.75 -30.83
CA LYS A 90 10.73 -12.35 -31.07
C LYS A 90 10.51 -10.86 -30.87
N PHE A 91 11.15 -10.26 -29.87
CA PHE A 91 11.06 -8.83 -29.61
C PHE A 91 11.60 -8.02 -30.81
N HIS A 92 12.79 -8.37 -31.31
CA HIS A 92 13.36 -7.70 -32.48
C HIS A 92 12.57 -7.97 -33.77
N ALA A 93 11.98 -9.15 -33.92
CA ALA A 93 11.07 -9.45 -35.03
C ALA A 93 9.81 -8.55 -34.97
N ALA A 94 9.20 -8.41 -33.79
CA ALA A 94 8.03 -7.56 -33.59
C ALA A 94 8.35 -6.07 -33.87
N LEU A 95 9.52 -5.58 -33.46
CA LEU A 95 10.00 -4.25 -33.82
C LEU A 95 10.19 -4.10 -35.34
N SER A 96 10.75 -5.12 -36.00
CA SER A 96 10.99 -5.08 -37.45
C SER A 96 9.69 -5.10 -38.27
N SER A 97 8.63 -5.69 -37.73
CA SER A 97 7.30 -5.72 -38.35
C SER A 97 6.37 -4.60 -37.88
N ASP A 98 6.87 -3.63 -37.10
CA ASP A 98 6.08 -2.55 -36.49
C ASP A 98 4.90 -3.04 -35.62
N ASP A 99 4.99 -4.24 -35.06
CA ASP A 99 3.99 -4.80 -34.14
C ASP A 99 4.29 -4.36 -32.70
N LEU A 100 3.88 -3.13 -32.38
CA LEU A 100 4.16 -2.51 -31.08
C LEU A 100 3.47 -3.21 -29.91
N GLU A 101 2.26 -3.74 -30.12
CA GLU A 101 1.52 -4.45 -29.07
C GLU A 101 2.24 -5.75 -28.69
N GLU A 102 2.67 -6.53 -29.70
CA GLU A 102 3.45 -7.74 -29.49
C GLU A 102 4.80 -7.43 -28.83
N ALA A 103 5.50 -6.38 -29.30
CA ALA A 103 6.77 -5.95 -28.71
C ALA A 103 6.61 -5.56 -27.23
N ILE A 104 5.54 -4.83 -26.87
CA ILE A 104 5.23 -4.47 -25.48
C ILE A 104 4.92 -5.71 -24.64
N ALA A 105 4.15 -6.67 -25.18
CA ALA A 105 3.83 -7.91 -24.48
C ALA A 105 5.09 -8.72 -24.17
N ILE A 106 6.01 -8.86 -25.13
CA ILE A 106 7.29 -9.54 -24.95
C ILE A 106 8.17 -8.78 -23.95
N GLN A 107 8.29 -7.45 -24.07
CA GLN A 107 9.05 -6.62 -23.14
C GLN A 107 8.58 -6.83 -21.69
N ASN A 108 7.27 -6.83 -21.45
CA ASN A 108 6.73 -7.08 -20.11
C ASN A 108 7.09 -8.48 -19.60
N SER A 109 7.08 -9.52 -20.44
CA SER A 109 7.51 -10.88 -20.04
C SER A 109 8.98 -10.93 -19.66
N ILE A 110 9.85 -10.26 -20.43
CA ILE A 110 11.27 -10.13 -20.10
C ILE A 110 11.45 -9.42 -18.74
N PHE A 111 10.70 -8.35 -18.48
CA PHE A 111 10.75 -7.63 -17.20
C PHE A 111 10.37 -8.52 -16.02
N GLU A 112 9.31 -9.33 -16.14
CA GLU A 112 8.91 -10.27 -15.08
C GLU A 112 9.97 -11.35 -14.85
N LYS A 113 10.60 -11.87 -15.91
CA LYS A 113 11.73 -12.81 -15.79
C LYS A 113 12.94 -12.21 -15.08
N ILE A 114 13.24 -10.93 -15.32
CA ILE A 114 14.31 -10.19 -14.63
C ILE A 114 13.95 -9.98 -13.15
N LYS A 115 12.72 -9.52 -12.85
CA LYS A 115 12.24 -9.35 -11.47
C LYS A 115 12.30 -10.66 -10.67
N GLY A 116 11.92 -11.78 -11.30
CA GLY A 116 11.97 -13.10 -10.70
C GLY A 116 13.38 -13.71 -10.58
N GLY A 117 14.44 -12.99 -11.00
CA GLY A 117 15.82 -13.44 -10.91
C GLY A 117 16.21 -14.54 -11.91
N THR A 118 15.29 -14.96 -12.78
CA THR A 118 15.56 -15.99 -13.81
C THR A 118 16.42 -15.47 -14.96
N VAL A 119 16.43 -14.15 -15.17
CA VAL A 119 17.21 -13.48 -16.20
C VAL A 119 18.03 -12.36 -15.57
N SER A 120 19.28 -12.22 -16.00
CA SER A 120 20.17 -11.16 -15.51
C SER A 120 19.64 -9.77 -15.86
N PRO A 121 19.70 -8.78 -14.95
CA PRO A 121 19.43 -7.36 -15.26
C PRO A 121 20.20 -6.82 -16.47
N LEU A 122 21.40 -7.35 -16.75
CA LEU A 122 22.20 -6.95 -17.92
C LEU A 122 21.54 -7.29 -19.25
N PHE A 123 20.54 -8.18 -19.25
CA PHE A 123 19.81 -8.58 -20.44
C PHE A 123 19.06 -7.41 -21.10
N LEU A 124 18.63 -6.41 -20.33
CA LEU A 124 17.99 -5.20 -20.88
C LEU A 124 18.86 -4.50 -21.92
N ARG A 125 20.19 -4.57 -21.80
CA ARG A 125 21.11 -3.93 -22.75
C ARG A 125 21.06 -4.56 -24.14
N LYS A 126 20.54 -5.78 -24.25
CA LYS A 126 20.38 -6.49 -25.52
C LYS A 126 19.09 -6.10 -26.25
N MET A 127 18.13 -5.47 -25.55
CA MET A 127 16.86 -5.03 -26.12
C MET A 127 17.07 -3.73 -26.89
N GLU A 128 17.48 -3.83 -28.14
CA GLU A 128 17.79 -2.68 -28.99
C GLU A 128 16.49 -2.09 -29.55
N VAL A 129 16.06 -0.97 -28.98
CA VAL A 129 14.87 -0.22 -29.42
C VAL A 129 15.31 0.99 -30.24
N PRO A 130 14.83 1.17 -31.48
CA PRO A 130 15.19 2.32 -32.30
C PRO A 130 14.76 3.65 -31.66
N GLN A 131 15.60 4.67 -31.74
CA GLN A 131 15.34 6.02 -31.20
C GLN A 131 14.38 6.80 -32.12
N GLN A 132 13.11 6.42 -32.11
CA GLN A 132 12.05 7.05 -32.91
C GLN A 132 10.80 7.26 -32.06
N GLU A 133 10.02 8.30 -32.38
CA GLU A 133 8.79 8.67 -31.68
C GLU A 133 7.83 7.50 -31.48
N LYS A 134 7.60 6.67 -32.51
CA LYS A 134 6.71 5.49 -32.42
C LYS A 134 7.12 4.46 -31.35
N TYR A 135 8.39 4.46 -30.93
CA TYR A 135 8.92 3.56 -29.90
C TYR A 135 9.08 4.23 -28.53
N ALA A 136 8.62 5.48 -28.36
CA ALA A 136 8.81 6.23 -27.13
C ALA A 136 8.30 5.50 -25.88
N ASN A 137 7.16 4.81 -25.97
CA ASN A 137 6.63 4.02 -24.85
C ASN A 137 7.59 2.89 -24.43
N LEU A 138 8.11 2.11 -25.39
CA LEU A 138 9.07 1.04 -25.11
C LEU A 138 10.37 1.57 -24.49
N LEU A 139 10.87 2.70 -25.02
CA LEU A 139 12.06 3.38 -24.51
C LEU A 139 11.85 3.88 -23.07
N ASN A 140 10.75 4.60 -22.84
CA ASN A 140 10.39 5.13 -21.52
C ASN A 140 10.23 4.00 -20.48
N LYS A 141 9.61 2.88 -20.88
CA LYS A 141 9.50 1.67 -20.05
C LYS A 141 10.86 1.05 -19.71
N ASN A 142 11.75 0.87 -20.69
CA ASN A 142 13.10 0.35 -20.46
C ASN A 142 13.87 1.21 -19.46
N MET A 143 13.80 2.53 -19.61
CA MET A 143 14.46 3.50 -18.72
C MET A 143 13.89 3.42 -17.29
N SER A 144 12.57 3.42 -17.15
CA SER A 144 11.91 3.32 -15.85
C SER A 144 12.24 2.00 -15.16
N PHE A 145 12.19 0.89 -15.90
CA PHE A 145 12.51 -0.43 -15.37
C PHE A 145 13.99 -0.57 -14.98
N LEU A 146 14.91 0.03 -15.74
CA LEU A 146 16.33 0.07 -15.40
C LEU A 146 16.59 0.73 -14.05
N TYR A 147 15.86 1.81 -13.72
CA TYR A 147 15.94 2.41 -12.40
C TYR A 147 15.35 1.53 -11.29
N MET A 148 14.23 0.84 -11.58
CA MET A 148 13.58 -0.04 -10.61
C MET A 148 14.49 -1.18 -10.15
N ILE A 149 15.31 -1.73 -11.05
CA ILE A 149 16.25 -2.81 -10.73
C ILE A 149 17.61 -2.30 -10.22
N ASP A 150 18.02 -1.07 -10.58
CA ASP A 150 19.24 -0.45 -10.08
C ASP A 150 19.06 1.06 -9.89
N LYS A 151 18.78 1.46 -8.64
CA LYS A 151 18.55 2.86 -8.26
C LYS A 151 19.76 3.77 -8.57
N ARG A 152 20.97 3.23 -8.71
CA ARG A 152 22.17 4.01 -9.07
C ARG A 152 22.12 4.53 -10.51
N GLN A 153 21.24 3.98 -11.35
CA GLN A 153 21.05 4.42 -12.73
C GLN A 153 20.23 5.71 -12.87
N ALA A 154 19.75 6.31 -11.77
CA ALA A 154 18.83 7.44 -11.81
C ALA A 154 19.30 8.60 -12.72
N LEU A 155 20.58 8.98 -12.64
CA LEU A 155 21.12 10.06 -13.47
C LEU A 155 21.18 9.67 -14.96
N ASN A 156 21.58 8.44 -15.26
CA ASN A 156 21.60 7.92 -16.62
C ASN A 156 20.19 7.87 -17.23
N VAL A 157 19.23 7.40 -16.43
CA VAL A 157 17.82 7.33 -16.81
C VAL A 157 17.25 8.73 -17.04
N TYR A 158 17.51 9.68 -16.13
CA TYR A 158 17.07 11.06 -16.28
C TYR A 158 17.62 11.70 -17.57
N ASN A 159 18.91 11.55 -17.85
CA ASN A 159 19.50 12.07 -19.09
C ASN A 159 18.91 11.41 -20.34
N ALA A 160 18.66 10.09 -20.30
CA ALA A 160 18.03 9.39 -21.41
C ALA A 160 16.58 9.84 -21.65
N LEU A 161 15.84 10.15 -20.59
CA LEU A 161 14.49 10.71 -20.68
C LEU A 161 14.51 12.13 -21.28
N LEU A 162 15.50 12.96 -20.94
CA LEU A 162 15.67 14.29 -21.56
C LEU A 162 15.97 14.19 -23.07
N GLU A 163 16.74 13.20 -23.51
CA GLU A 163 16.93 12.94 -24.94
C GLU A 163 15.64 12.46 -25.61
N LEU A 164 14.88 11.59 -24.93
CA LEU A 164 13.58 11.12 -25.43
C LEU A 164 12.55 12.25 -25.54
N GLU A 165 12.53 13.19 -24.59
CA GLU A 165 11.67 14.38 -24.61
C GLU A 165 11.88 15.23 -25.87
N LYS A 166 13.10 15.28 -26.42
CA LYS A 166 13.35 16.00 -27.68
C LYS A 166 12.62 15.37 -28.87
N LEU A 167 12.40 14.05 -28.83
CA LEU A 167 11.63 13.32 -29.84
C LEU A 167 10.13 13.44 -29.59
N VAL A 168 9.70 13.44 -28.33
CA VAL A 168 8.29 13.44 -27.93
C VAL A 168 7.98 14.53 -26.88
N PRO A 169 8.06 15.83 -27.23
CA PRO A 169 8.03 16.92 -26.25
C PRO A 169 6.69 17.12 -25.54
N GLN A 170 5.61 16.53 -26.07
CA GLN A 170 4.25 16.59 -25.52
C GLN A 170 3.81 15.26 -24.88
N ASP A 171 4.68 14.25 -24.82
CA ASP A 171 4.32 12.96 -24.22
C ASP A 171 4.21 13.06 -22.70
N ALA A 172 2.99 12.83 -22.19
CA ALA A 172 2.67 12.91 -20.78
C ALA A 172 3.50 11.95 -19.90
N HIS A 173 3.79 10.74 -20.39
CA HIS A 173 4.50 9.72 -19.61
C HIS A 173 5.98 10.07 -19.47
N VAL A 174 6.59 10.59 -20.54
CA VAL A 174 7.98 11.07 -20.52
C VAL A 174 8.10 12.29 -19.61
N ARG A 175 7.19 13.27 -19.73
CA ARG A 175 7.17 14.47 -18.86
C ARG A 175 7.00 14.11 -17.39
N TYR A 176 6.07 13.22 -17.08
CA TYR A 176 5.85 12.73 -15.72
C TYR A 176 7.11 12.09 -15.14
N ASN A 177 7.73 11.18 -15.89
CA ASN A 177 8.93 10.48 -15.45
C ASN A 177 10.11 11.45 -15.26
N ILE A 178 10.34 12.40 -16.16
CA ILE A 178 11.37 13.44 -16.01
C ILE A 178 11.21 14.18 -14.68
N THR A 179 9.99 14.64 -14.37
CA THR A 179 9.73 15.37 -13.12
C THR A 179 9.89 14.47 -11.89
N ALA A 180 9.46 13.20 -11.95
CA ALA A 180 9.70 12.25 -10.88
C ALA A 180 11.21 12.02 -10.62
N PHE A 181 12.01 11.86 -11.68
CA PHE A 181 13.46 11.71 -11.57
C PHE A 181 14.13 12.97 -11.04
N LYS A 182 13.68 14.18 -11.40
CA LYS A 182 14.19 15.42 -10.80
C LYS A 182 14.10 15.40 -9.27
N ILE A 183 12.97 14.95 -8.71
CA ILE A 183 12.79 14.81 -7.25
C ILE A 183 13.79 13.81 -6.66
N ILE A 184 14.00 12.67 -7.33
CA ILE A 184 14.96 11.65 -6.90
C ILE A 184 16.39 12.20 -6.88
N LEU A 185 16.82 12.84 -7.97
CA LEU A 185 18.16 13.42 -8.09
C LEU A 185 18.39 14.52 -7.04
N TRP A 186 17.38 15.36 -6.83
CA TRP A 186 17.39 16.44 -5.84
C TRP A 186 17.52 15.89 -4.41
N ARG A 187 16.70 14.90 -4.03
CA ARG A 187 16.77 14.24 -2.70
C ARG A 187 18.16 13.73 -2.37
N HIS A 188 18.84 13.16 -3.35
CA HIS A 188 20.18 12.59 -3.19
C HIS A 188 21.32 13.59 -3.43
N LYS A 189 21.01 14.86 -3.76
CA LYS A 189 21.97 15.92 -4.08
C LYS A 189 22.94 15.53 -5.20
N TRP A 190 22.47 14.74 -6.16
CA TRP A 190 23.28 14.31 -7.31
C TRP A 190 23.39 15.38 -8.39
N GLN A 191 22.50 16.37 -8.36
CA GLN A 191 22.57 17.58 -9.17
C GLN A 191 22.15 18.78 -8.32
N ASP A 192 22.64 19.96 -8.70
CA ASP A 192 22.17 21.22 -8.13
C ASP A 192 20.87 21.60 -8.83
N ILE A 193 19.74 21.31 -8.17
CA ILE A 193 18.39 21.56 -8.69
C ILE A 193 17.66 22.49 -7.72
N ASP A 194 17.12 23.59 -8.25
CA ASP A 194 16.27 24.52 -7.51
C ASP A 194 14.93 23.85 -7.15
N ASP A 195 14.61 23.84 -5.86
CA ASP A 195 13.39 23.22 -5.35
C ASP A 195 12.12 23.98 -5.77
N ASN A 196 12.21 25.28 -6.04
CA ASN A 196 11.10 26.05 -6.60
C ASN A 196 10.84 25.63 -8.05
N GLN A 197 11.90 25.35 -8.81
CA GLN A 197 11.75 24.86 -10.18
C GLN A 197 11.10 23.48 -10.21
N ILE A 198 11.45 22.58 -9.30
CA ILE A 198 10.78 21.27 -9.17
C ILE A 198 9.28 21.47 -8.94
N LYS A 199 8.88 22.33 -7.99
CA LYS A 199 7.47 22.60 -7.73
C LYS A 199 6.74 23.17 -8.95
N ASN A 200 7.39 24.07 -9.70
CA ASN A 200 6.84 24.62 -10.94
C ASN A 200 6.66 23.53 -12.01
N ASP A 201 7.67 22.66 -12.17
CA ASP A 201 7.63 21.53 -13.10
C ASP A 201 6.51 20.55 -12.76
N ILE A 202 6.30 20.24 -11.48
CA ILE A 202 5.17 19.39 -11.01
C ILE A 202 3.83 20.03 -11.39
N ASN A 203 3.64 21.33 -11.11
CA ASN A 203 2.40 22.02 -11.45
C ASN A 203 2.17 22.17 -12.96
N ALA A 204 3.23 22.21 -13.75
CA ALA A 204 3.17 22.28 -15.20
C ALA A 204 2.72 20.94 -15.84
N LEU A 205 2.75 19.83 -15.10
CA LEU A 205 2.29 18.52 -15.59
C LEU A 205 0.82 18.53 -16.04
N LYS A 206 -0.01 19.41 -15.46
CA LYS A 206 -1.41 19.60 -15.89
C LYS A 206 -1.54 20.03 -17.36
N ASN A 207 -0.51 20.63 -17.94
CA ASN A 207 -0.50 21.07 -19.34
C ASN A 207 -0.31 19.90 -20.32
N TYR A 208 -0.03 18.70 -19.81
CA TYR A 208 0.13 17.46 -20.58
C TYR A 208 -0.99 16.45 -20.26
N ASP A 209 -2.14 16.93 -19.80
CA ASP A 209 -3.32 16.12 -19.46
C ASP A 209 -3.06 15.01 -18.40
N ILE A 210 -2.05 15.23 -17.54
CA ILE A 210 -1.77 14.33 -16.42
C ILE A 210 -2.82 14.54 -15.33
N ASP A 211 -3.38 13.43 -14.85
CA ASP A 211 -4.43 13.42 -13.85
C ASP A 211 -4.02 14.15 -12.55
N HIS A 212 -4.98 14.89 -11.98
CA HIS A 212 -4.75 15.69 -10.77
C HIS A 212 -4.27 14.84 -9.58
N ALA A 213 -4.75 13.61 -9.43
CA ALA A 213 -4.32 12.72 -8.34
C ALA A 213 -2.83 12.37 -8.46
N LEU A 214 -2.32 12.17 -9.67
CA LEU A 214 -0.89 11.91 -9.91
C LEU A 214 -0.02 13.15 -9.61
N ILE A 215 -0.49 14.34 -9.99
CA ILE A 215 0.17 15.61 -9.65
C ILE A 215 0.21 15.81 -8.14
N SER A 216 -0.92 15.55 -7.47
CA SER A 216 -1.05 15.65 -6.01
C SER A 216 -0.12 14.68 -5.30
N ARG A 217 -0.05 13.42 -5.77
CA ARG A 217 0.91 12.42 -5.28
C ARG A 217 2.35 12.90 -5.42
N MET A 218 2.69 13.53 -6.55
CA MET A 218 4.03 14.06 -6.77
C MET A 218 4.34 15.26 -5.86
N LEU A 219 3.37 16.14 -5.60
CA LEU A 219 3.49 17.23 -4.64
C LEU A 219 3.67 16.72 -3.19
N VAL A 220 2.97 15.64 -2.82
CA VAL A 220 3.18 14.99 -1.52
C VAL A 220 4.60 14.43 -1.43
N ASN A 221 5.07 13.71 -2.44
CA ASN A 221 6.45 13.20 -2.50
C ASN A 221 7.50 14.33 -2.44
N TYR A 222 7.25 15.45 -3.09
CA TYR A 222 8.08 16.66 -2.99
C TYR A 222 8.09 17.24 -1.57
N ASN A 223 6.97 17.23 -0.84
CA ASN A 223 6.94 17.72 0.55
C ASN A 223 7.60 16.73 1.53
N ILE A 224 7.55 15.41 1.28
CA ILE A 224 8.34 14.41 2.02
C ILE A 224 9.83 14.76 1.91
N VAL A 225 10.26 15.00 0.65
CA VAL A 225 11.41 15.82 0.23
C VAL A 225 11.88 16.90 1.22
N LYS A 226 11.06 17.95 1.22
CA LYS A 226 11.25 19.19 1.95
C LYS A 226 11.29 19.00 3.45
N ALA A 227 10.43 18.16 4.02
CA ALA A 227 10.40 17.90 5.46
C ALA A 227 11.74 17.36 5.95
N GLU A 228 12.34 16.41 5.22
CA GLU A 228 13.66 15.85 5.53
C GLU A 228 14.76 16.93 5.46
N ASP A 229 14.77 17.75 4.42
CA ASP A 229 15.76 18.80 4.26
C ASP A 229 15.63 19.94 5.29
N TYR A 230 14.40 20.35 5.63
CA TYR A 230 14.15 21.33 6.67
C TYR A 230 14.55 20.81 8.05
N MET A 231 14.27 19.54 8.34
CA MET A 231 14.70 18.89 9.58
C MET A 231 16.22 18.90 9.73
N ARG A 232 16.95 18.54 8.66
CA ARG A 232 18.43 18.59 8.63
C ARG A 232 18.97 20.01 8.88
N LYS A 233 18.26 21.03 8.39
CA LYS A 233 18.59 22.45 8.59
C LYS A 233 18.11 23.01 9.93
N ARG A 234 17.37 22.23 10.73
CA ARG A 234 16.70 22.66 11.98
C ARG A 234 15.68 23.78 11.76
N ASP A 235 15.12 23.87 10.56
CA ASP A 235 14.03 24.78 10.21
C ASP A 235 12.69 24.11 10.53
N TYR A 236 12.35 24.10 11.82
CA TYR A 236 11.19 23.36 12.32
C TYR A 236 9.86 23.92 11.80
N ASP A 237 9.74 25.24 11.67
CA ASP A 237 8.54 25.90 11.18
C ASP A 237 8.18 25.47 9.75
N ASN A 238 9.16 25.43 8.84
CA ASN A 238 8.90 25.01 7.47
C ASN A 238 8.83 23.49 7.32
N LYS A 239 9.52 22.72 8.18
CA LYS A 239 9.31 21.28 8.31
C LYS A 239 7.85 20.99 8.68
N ASP A 240 7.29 21.67 9.67
CA ASP A 240 5.90 21.42 10.11
C ASP A 240 4.88 21.81 9.04
N LYS A 241 5.13 22.88 8.29
CA LYS A 241 4.31 23.21 7.10
C LYS A 241 4.36 22.11 6.04
N ALA A 242 5.53 21.52 5.78
CA ALA A 242 5.66 20.43 4.81
C ALA A 242 4.92 19.16 5.29
N VAL A 243 5.05 18.81 6.58
CA VAL A 243 4.32 17.68 7.18
C VAL A 243 2.81 17.92 7.17
N GLY A 244 2.35 19.12 7.51
CA GLY A 244 0.93 19.48 7.45
C GLY A 244 0.37 19.49 6.03
N PHE A 245 1.17 19.86 5.02
CA PHE A 245 0.76 19.71 3.62
C PHE A 245 0.51 18.25 3.27
N ILE A 246 1.37 17.34 3.72
CA ILE A 246 1.23 15.90 3.48
C ILE A 246 -0.08 15.36 4.11
N ASP A 247 -0.37 15.66 5.38
CA ASP A 247 -1.63 15.24 6.05
C ASP A 247 -2.88 15.73 5.30
N LYS A 248 -2.82 16.95 4.74
CA LYS A 248 -3.97 17.53 4.05
C LYS A 248 -4.24 16.90 2.68
N HIS A 249 -3.19 16.44 1.98
CA HIS A 249 -3.27 16.12 0.56
C HIS A 249 -3.14 14.62 0.24
N TYR A 250 -2.78 13.75 1.21
CA TYR A 250 -2.64 12.30 0.92
C TYR A 250 -3.95 11.64 0.45
N SER A 251 -5.10 12.17 0.85
CA SER A 251 -6.42 11.62 0.47
C SER A 251 -6.85 11.97 -0.95
N GLU A 252 -6.07 12.78 -1.68
CA GLU A 252 -6.36 13.19 -3.06
C GLU A 252 -5.96 12.12 -4.10
N PHE A 253 -5.35 11.02 -3.65
CA PHE A 253 -4.95 9.90 -4.50
C PHE A 253 -5.06 8.57 -3.75
N THR A 254 -5.14 7.48 -4.51
CA THR A 254 -5.22 6.14 -3.93
C THR A 254 -3.88 5.74 -3.31
N LEU A 255 -3.95 5.29 -2.06
CA LEU A 255 -2.84 4.67 -1.33
C LEU A 255 -3.01 3.15 -1.33
N PHE A 256 -1.91 2.43 -1.52
CA PHE A 256 -1.84 1.01 -1.21
C PHE A 256 -1.50 0.82 0.27
N ASP A 257 -1.68 -0.39 0.81
CA ASP A 257 -1.42 -0.66 2.23
C ASP A 257 0.02 -0.32 2.63
N TYR A 258 0.99 -0.60 1.74
CA TYR A 258 2.38 -0.15 1.92
C TYR A 258 2.53 1.38 2.02
N ASP A 259 1.78 2.14 1.22
CA ASP A 259 1.82 3.60 1.25
C ASP A 259 1.26 4.12 2.59
N TYR A 260 0.16 3.54 3.09
CA TYR A 260 -0.40 3.85 4.41
C TYR A 260 0.62 3.61 5.52
N LEU A 261 1.27 2.45 5.53
CA LEU A 261 2.25 2.09 6.55
C LEU A 261 3.44 3.05 6.52
N SER A 262 3.99 3.28 5.33
CA SER A 262 5.14 4.16 5.13
C SER A 262 4.83 5.60 5.56
N LEU A 263 3.61 6.08 5.27
CA LEU A 263 3.19 7.43 5.62
C LEU A 263 2.91 7.57 7.13
N ALA A 264 2.31 6.56 7.77
CA ALA A 264 2.13 6.55 9.21
C ALA A 264 3.48 6.56 9.95
N GLN A 265 4.45 5.75 9.48
CA GLN A 265 5.82 5.76 9.99
C GLN A 265 6.51 7.12 9.79
N PHE A 266 6.29 7.76 8.64
CA PHE A 266 6.80 9.11 8.38
C PHE A 266 6.24 10.11 9.40
N PHE A 267 4.93 10.12 9.67
CA PHE A 267 4.33 11.02 10.65
C PHE A 267 4.87 10.77 12.07
N THR A 268 4.96 9.50 12.48
CA THR A 268 5.55 9.11 13.77
C THR A 268 7.01 9.55 13.89
N TYR A 269 7.81 9.42 12.83
CA TYR A 269 9.21 9.87 12.80
C TYR A 269 9.33 11.37 13.09
N TYR A 270 8.36 12.18 12.63
CA TYR A 270 8.29 13.61 12.93
C TYR A 270 7.45 13.94 14.18
N ALA A 271 7.21 12.98 15.06
CA ALA A 271 6.44 13.12 16.29
C ALA A 271 4.99 13.62 16.10
N ASN A 272 4.41 13.39 14.92
CA ASN A 272 3.01 13.72 14.62
C ASN A 272 2.13 12.45 14.78
N LEU A 273 2.05 11.93 16.01
CA LEU A 273 1.31 10.70 16.31
C LEU A 273 -0.17 10.81 15.92
N ASP A 274 -0.80 11.96 16.17
CA ASP A 274 -2.20 12.19 15.83
C ASP A 274 -2.47 12.03 14.32
N TYR A 275 -1.54 12.46 13.46
CA TYR A 275 -1.66 12.28 12.00
C TYR A 275 -1.53 10.81 11.61
N ALA A 276 -0.59 10.08 12.24
CA ALA A 276 -0.43 8.64 12.00
C ALA A 276 -1.69 7.86 12.42
N VAL A 277 -2.24 8.15 13.60
CA VAL A 277 -3.46 7.53 14.12
C VAL A 277 -4.65 7.84 13.21
N LYS A 278 -4.89 9.12 12.89
CA LYS A 278 -5.97 9.56 12.01
C LYS A 278 -5.88 8.94 10.61
N LEU A 279 -4.68 8.83 10.04
CA LEU A 279 -4.44 8.21 8.73
C LEU A 279 -4.92 6.76 8.70
N LEU A 280 -4.66 6.01 9.78
CA LEU A 280 -4.92 4.57 9.86
C LEU A 280 -6.31 4.24 10.41
N GLU A 281 -6.91 5.13 11.20
CA GLU A 281 -8.14 4.87 11.97
C GLU A 281 -9.28 4.28 11.13
N ASN A 282 -9.54 4.86 9.95
CA ASN A 282 -10.61 4.36 9.07
C ASN A 282 -10.27 3.01 8.44
N LYS A 283 -8.98 2.77 8.18
CA LYS A 283 -8.51 1.55 7.50
C LYS A 283 -8.55 0.34 8.45
N VAL A 284 -8.17 0.52 9.72
CA VAL A 284 -8.14 -0.56 10.73
C VAL A 284 -9.50 -1.00 11.26
N LYS A 285 -10.55 -0.20 10.99
CA LYS A 285 -11.94 -0.57 11.27
C LYS A 285 -12.52 -1.54 10.23
N SER A 286 -11.81 -1.80 9.13
CA SER A 286 -12.23 -2.76 8.10
C SER A 286 -11.78 -4.19 8.40
N ILE A 287 -12.56 -5.17 7.96
CA ILE A 287 -12.24 -6.60 8.12
C ILE A 287 -11.13 -7.08 7.18
N ASP A 288 -10.94 -6.39 6.05
CA ASP A 288 -9.93 -6.68 5.01
C ASP A 288 -8.65 -5.86 5.19
N VAL A 289 -8.43 -5.29 6.37
CA VAL A 289 -7.22 -4.52 6.65
C VAL A 289 -5.98 -5.41 6.61
N ASP A 290 -4.90 -4.87 6.05
CA ASP A 290 -3.59 -5.50 6.09
C ASP A 290 -3.09 -5.68 7.54
N GLU A 291 -2.49 -6.84 7.82
CA GLU A 291 -2.03 -7.19 9.17
C GLU A 291 -1.02 -6.16 9.71
N ASP A 292 -0.04 -5.76 8.89
CA ASP A 292 0.99 -4.81 9.35
C ASP A 292 0.40 -3.44 9.68
N LEU A 293 -0.60 -2.98 8.94
CA LEU A 293 -1.32 -1.74 9.26
C LEU A 293 -2.07 -1.82 10.58
N LEU A 294 -2.80 -2.91 10.80
CA LEU A 294 -3.59 -3.12 12.02
C LEU A 294 -2.69 -3.15 13.26
N TYR A 295 -1.60 -3.92 13.20
CA TYR A 295 -0.66 -4.03 14.30
C TYR A 295 0.16 -2.75 14.51
N TYR A 296 0.50 -2.02 13.44
CA TYR A 296 1.17 -0.74 13.57
C TYR A 296 0.26 0.29 14.27
N TYR A 297 -1.03 0.36 13.91
CA TYR A 297 -2.00 1.21 14.61
C TYR A 297 -2.11 0.86 16.10
N LEU A 298 -2.21 -0.43 16.44
CA LEU A 298 -2.28 -0.86 17.84
C LEU A 298 -1.03 -0.45 18.62
N ASN A 299 0.16 -0.61 18.03
CA ASN A 299 1.41 -0.15 18.65
C ASN A 299 1.41 1.35 18.96
N LEU A 300 0.74 2.16 18.14
CA LEU A 300 0.64 3.62 18.36
C LEU A 300 -0.39 3.98 19.44
N THR A 301 -1.39 3.14 19.69
CA THR A 301 -2.62 3.54 20.41
C THR A 301 -2.88 2.76 21.71
N LEU A 302 -2.28 1.58 21.89
CA LEU A 302 -2.52 0.69 23.04
C LEU A 302 -2.21 1.31 24.41
N VAL A 303 -1.25 2.23 24.48
CA VAL A 303 -0.90 2.92 25.73
C VAL A 303 -1.84 4.08 26.06
N ASN A 304 -2.72 4.48 25.13
CA ASN A 304 -3.69 5.54 25.35
C ASN A 304 -4.96 4.98 26.01
N LYS A 305 -5.09 5.24 27.32
CA LYS A 305 -6.22 4.79 28.14
C LYS A 305 -7.58 5.34 27.68
N GLU A 306 -7.62 6.46 26.97
CA GLU A 306 -8.90 6.98 26.44
C GLU A 306 -9.37 6.13 25.26
N LEU A 307 -8.44 5.75 24.37
CA LEU A 307 -8.74 4.91 23.21
C LEU A 307 -9.12 3.49 23.63
N THR A 308 -8.44 2.90 24.63
CA THR A 308 -8.73 1.53 25.08
C THR A 308 -10.10 1.36 25.73
N GLN A 309 -10.72 2.48 26.16
CA GLN A 309 -12.08 2.49 26.72
C GLN A 309 -13.15 2.73 25.64
N ASP A 310 -12.76 3.12 24.42
CA ASP A 310 -13.69 3.25 23.30
C ASP A 310 -14.18 1.87 22.85
N THR A 311 -15.49 1.73 22.71
CA THR A 311 -16.12 0.50 22.22
C THR A 311 -15.63 0.13 20.82
N ASP A 312 -15.33 1.12 19.97
CA ASP A 312 -14.85 0.87 18.60
C ASP A 312 -13.43 0.27 18.62
N TYR A 313 -12.64 0.60 19.65
CA TYR A 313 -11.29 0.07 19.83
C TYR A 313 -11.31 -1.44 20.20
N ARG A 314 -12.38 -1.91 20.85
CA ARG A 314 -12.59 -3.34 21.14
C ARG A 314 -12.67 -4.17 19.87
N SER A 315 -13.39 -3.67 18.87
CA SER A 315 -13.52 -4.31 17.57
C SER A 315 -12.16 -4.43 16.86
N ILE A 316 -11.29 -3.42 17.01
CA ILE A 316 -9.94 -3.42 16.42
C ILE A 316 -9.04 -4.48 17.09
N LEU A 317 -9.03 -4.54 18.43
CA LEU A 317 -8.26 -5.56 19.17
C LEU A 317 -8.71 -6.98 18.82
N LEU A 318 -10.02 -7.15 18.68
CA LEU A 318 -10.60 -8.43 18.30
C LEU A 318 -10.27 -8.82 16.86
N ASN A 319 -10.26 -7.86 15.94
CA ASN A 319 -9.80 -8.09 14.58
C ASN A 319 -8.35 -8.60 14.58
N ALA A 320 -7.47 -7.94 15.36
CA ALA A 320 -6.05 -8.31 15.45
C ALA A 320 -5.86 -9.73 15.99
N TYR A 321 -6.59 -10.08 17.05
CA TYR A 321 -6.61 -11.44 17.61
C TYR A 321 -7.03 -12.49 16.57
N ASN A 322 -8.13 -12.26 15.87
CA ASN A 322 -8.66 -13.21 14.89
C ASN A 322 -7.74 -13.34 13.67
N MET A 323 -7.05 -12.26 13.29
CA MET A 323 -6.15 -12.21 12.15
C MET A 323 -4.84 -12.95 12.44
N ASN A 324 -4.23 -12.72 13.61
CA ASN A 324 -2.99 -13.37 14.00
C ASN A 324 -2.91 -13.50 15.54
N HIS A 325 -3.42 -14.61 16.06
CA HIS A 325 -3.44 -14.91 17.50
C HIS A 325 -2.08 -14.70 18.17
N LYS A 326 -1.01 -15.26 17.57
CA LYS A 326 0.33 -15.24 18.13
C LYS A 326 0.84 -13.80 18.25
N ARG A 327 0.77 -13.03 17.16
CA ARG A 327 1.23 -11.64 17.12
C ARG A 327 0.42 -10.75 18.06
N PHE A 328 -0.88 -11.02 18.22
CA PHE A 328 -1.74 -10.33 19.19
C PHE A 328 -1.22 -10.53 20.62
N CYS A 329 -0.93 -11.77 21.01
CA CYS A 329 -0.46 -12.06 22.36
C CYS A 329 0.94 -11.48 22.62
N GLU A 330 1.79 -11.40 21.59
CA GLU A 330 3.11 -10.76 21.67
C GLU A 330 3.03 -9.24 21.97
N LEU A 331 1.92 -8.55 21.66
CA LEU A 331 1.74 -7.12 21.99
C LEU A 331 1.91 -6.84 23.50
N PHE A 332 1.60 -7.80 24.35
CA PHE A 332 1.64 -7.69 25.81
C PHE A 332 2.99 -8.07 26.41
N ASN A 333 3.94 -8.52 25.59
CA ASN A 333 5.29 -8.80 26.06
C ASN A 333 6.01 -7.50 26.45
N ALA A 334 7.15 -7.65 27.14
CA ALA A 334 8.05 -6.53 27.36
C ALA A 334 8.67 -6.06 26.04
N VAL A 335 9.14 -4.81 25.98
CA VAL A 335 9.69 -4.20 24.76
C VAL A 335 10.90 -4.98 24.25
N GLU A 336 11.74 -5.45 25.16
CA GLU A 336 12.90 -6.30 24.90
C GLU A 336 12.54 -7.66 24.25
N ASP A 337 11.31 -8.12 24.47
CA ASP A 337 10.77 -9.38 23.93
C ASP A 337 9.83 -9.14 22.74
N GLY A 338 9.89 -7.95 22.12
CA GLY A 338 9.16 -7.60 20.91
C GLY A 338 7.70 -7.15 21.13
N GLY A 339 7.29 -6.94 22.38
CA GLY A 339 5.97 -6.40 22.72
C GLY A 339 5.93 -4.87 22.80
N VAL A 340 4.74 -4.33 23.07
CA VAL A 340 4.54 -2.89 23.27
C VAL A 340 4.92 -2.48 24.68
N THR A 341 4.37 -3.18 25.69
CA THR A 341 4.76 -3.10 27.10
C THR A 341 3.90 -4.06 27.92
N PHE A 342 4.50 -4.76 28.89
CA PHE A 342 3.74 -5.58 29.84
C PHE A 342 2.81 -4.76 30.74
N GLN A 343 3.04 -3.44 30.85
CA GLN A 343 2.21 -2.52 31.62
C GLN A 343 0.79 -2.37 31.04
N LEU A 344 0.54 -2.83 29.82
CA LEU A 344 -0.82 -2.91 29.27
C LEU A 344 -1.76 -3.74 30.15
N LEU A 345 -1.23 -4.68 30.94
CA LEU A 345 -1.99 -5.51 31.88
C LEU A 345 -2.46 -4.76 33.14
N ASP A 346 -2.03 -3.51 33.34
CA ASP A 346 -2.58 -2.64 34.39
C ASP A 346 -3.97 -2.11 33.99
N ASP A 347 -4.27 -2.03 32.69
CA ASP A 347 -5.62 -1.72 32.21
C ASP A 347 -6.51 -2.95 32.37
N THR A 348 -7.61 -2.79 33.13
CA THR A 348 -8.51 -3.89 33.47
C THR A 348 -9.14 -4.56 32.26
N TYR A 349 -9.42 -3.79 31.21
CA TYR A 349 -10.05 -4.28 29.99
C TYR A 349 -9.04 -5.03 29.12
N LEU A 350 -7.85 -4.47 28.92
CA LEU A 350 -6.78 -5.12 28.17
C LEU A 350 -6.33 -6.42 28.85
N ARG A 351 -6.21 -6.42 30.19
CA ARG A 351 -5.90 -7.63 30.95
C ARG A 351 -6.96 -8.72 30.79
N ALA A 352 -8.24 -8.36 30.87
CA ALA A 352 -9.32 -9.33 30.65
C ALA A 352 -9.26 -9.91 29.23
N THR A 353 -9.06 -9.05 28.23
CA THR A 353 -8.93 -9.47 26.83
C THR A 353 -7.75 -10.42 26.63
N TYR A 354 -6.58 -10.11 27.20
CA TYR A 354 -5.41 -10.98 27.17
C TYR A 354 -5.68 -12.33 27.84
N CYS A 355 -6.28 -12.34 29.04
CA CYS A 355 -6.58 -13.59 29.74
C CYS A 355 -7.60 -14.46 29.00
N GLU A 356 -8.58 -13.88 28.32
CA GLU A 356 -9.56 -14.62 27.51
C GLU A 356 -8.98 -15.16 26.20
N SER A 357 -7.93 -14.51 25.68
CA SER A 357 -7.45 -14.72 24.31
C SER A 357 -6.13 -15.49 24.24
N CYS A 358 -5.22 -15.27 25.19
CA CYS A 358 -3.80 -15.64 25.12
C CYS A 358 -3.35 -16.66 26.17
N ASN A 359 -4.13 -16.85 27.24
CA ASN A 359 -3.86 -17.88 28.24
C ASN A 359 -4.59 -19.18 27.84
N ASP A 360 -3.89 -20.06 27.13
CA ASP A 360 -4.23 -21.49 27.09
C ASP A 360 -3.53 -22.24 28.24
#